data_AF-A0A4Q3SGB4-F1
#
_entry.id   AF-A0A4Q3SGB4-F1
#
_cell.length_a   1.000
_cell.length_b   1.000
_cell.length_c   1.000
_cell.angle_alpha   90.00
_cell.angle_beta   90.00
_cell.angle_gamma   90.00
#
_symmetry.space_group_name_H-M   'P 1'
#
loop_
_entity.id
_entity.type
_entity.pdbx_description
1 polymer ?
#
loop_
_entity_poly.entity_id
_entity_poly.type
_entity_poly.pdbx_seq_one_letter_code
_entity_poly.pdbx_strand_id
1 'polypeptide(L)'
;QVMGLLVLNNFIGDNPFSSLSSGGNSAENMAKGAAGKILAQQLNNLAGNLVKGVDINFDFEQREDYTSGAKEDQTNLNVGVSKSLFNDRTVVTVGSSVPVEGSNQNTSGLTGNVTIEYKITRDGRYRLKIFRRNDNQTIVDGEVIETGVGFTLVMDYNQFKEILQRSRRDRSRDGQGRKNGNESKK
;
A
#
# COMPACT_ATOMS: atom_id res chain seq x y z
N GLN A 1 20.87 -18.56 -21.82
CA GLN A 1 21.51 -17.31 -22.30
C GLN A 1 21.59 -16.37 -21.10
N VAL A 2 22.72 -15.69 -20.87
CA VAL A 2 23.02 -14.96 -19.63
C VAL A 2 22.82 -13.44 -19.81
N MET A 3 22.38 -12.81 -18.72
CA MET A 3 22.55 -11.40 -18.30
C MET A 3 22.00 -10.24 -19.16
N GLY A 4 21.16 -9.43 -18.51
CA GLY A 4 21.01 -7.99 -18.76
C GLY A 4 21.51 -7.21 -17.53
N LEU A 5 22.36 -6.19 -17.77
CA LEU A 5 23.07 -5.40 -16.76
C LEU A 5 22.14 -4.38 -16.06
N LEU A 6 22.36 -4.17 -14.76
CA LEU A 6 21.78 -3.10 -13.94
C LEU A 6 22.25 -1.72 -14.41
N VAL A 7 21.34 -0.88 -14.91
CA VAL A 7 21.59 0.58 -15.08
C VAL A 7 20.47 1.46 -14.51
N LEU A 8 19.33 0.90 -14.12
CA LEU A 8 18.31 1.62 -13.34
C LEU A 8 17.66 0.62 -12.40
N ASN A 9 17.31 1.05 -11.19
CA ASN A 9 16.79 0.25 -10.07
C ASN A 9 15.39 -0.36 -10.33
N ASN A 10 15.13 -0.84 -11.54
CA ASN A 10 13.87 -1.40 -11.97
C ASN A 10 14.10 -2.61 -12.88
N PHE A 11 13.35 -3.68 -12.65
CA PHE A 11 13.42 -4.90 -13.45
C PHE A 11 12.67 -4.69 -14.78
N ILE A 12 13.36 -4.91 -15.90
CA ILE A 12 12.74 -5.00 -17.22
C ILE A 12 12.30 -6.45 -17.41
N GLY A 13 10.98 -6.69 -17.53
CA GLY A 13 10.43 -8.02 -17.82
C GLY A 13 10.76 -8.48 -19.23
N ASP A 14 10.69 -9.79 -19.49
CA ASP A 14 11.32 -10.50 -20.62
C ASP A 14 10.91 -10.05 -22.04
N ASN A 15 9.93 -9.17 -22.23
CA ASN A 15 9.55 -8.68 -23.56
C ASN A 15 8.97 -7.25 -23.52
N PRO A 16 9.80 -6.20 -23.34
CA PRO A 16 9.33 -4.82 -23.40
C PRO A 16 9.06 -4.34 -24.84
N PHE A 17 9.46 -5.14 -25.85
CA PHE A 17 9.34 -4.81 -27.27
C PHE A 17 8.21 -5.54 -27.99
N SER A 18 7.55 -6.52 -27.36
CA SER A 18 6.41 -7.22 -27.99
C SER A 18 5.14 -6.36 -28.02
N SER A 19 5.05 -5.29 -27.23
CA SER A 19 3.97 -4.29 -27.36
C SER A 19 4.24 -3.25 -28.46
N LEU A 20 5.48 -3.19 -29.00
CA LEU A 20 5.86 -2.27 -30.07
C LEU A 20 5.43 -2.80 -31.45
N SER A 21 5.22 -4.12 -31.58
CA SER A 21 4.78 -4.76 -32.82
C SER A 21 3.26 -4.75 -33.03
N SER A 22 2.46 -4.32 -32.04
CA SER A 22 1.00 -4.17 -32.17
C SER A 22 0.55 -2.71 -31.96
N GLY A 23 0.67 -1.89 -33.01
CA GLY A 23 -0.06 -0.62 -33.14
C GLY A 23 0.54 0.58 -32.40
N GLY A 24 0.67 1.69 -33.12
CA GLY A 24 1.36 2.93 -32.70
C GLY A 24 0.80 3.69 -31.49
N ASN A 25 -0.19 3.16 -30.77
CA ASN A 25 -0.79 3.79 -29.59
C ASN A 25 -0.10 3.37 -28.27
N SER A 26 0.65 2.26 -28.28
CA SER A 26 1.30 1.74 -27.07
C SER A 26 2.51 2.58 -26.62
N ALA A 27 3.27 3.15 -27.57
CA ALA A 27 4.47 3.93 -27.26
C ALA A 27 4.13 5.29 -26.60
N GLU A 28 3.06 5.95 -27.04
CA GLU A 28 2.59 7.21 -26.46
C GLU A 28 2.07 7.00 -25.03
N ASN A 29 1.26 5.96 -24.81
CA ASN A 29 0.76 5.59 -23.49
C ASN A 29 1.90 5.23 -22.52
N MET A 30 2.90 4.47 -22.98
CA MET A 30 4.10 4.16 -22.20
C MET A 30 4.92 5.42 -21.88
N ALA A 31 5.08 6.35 -22.83
CA ALA A 31 5.80 7.60 -22.63
C ALA A 31 5.08 8.53 -21.63
N LYS A 32 3.75 8.66 -21.74
CA LYS A 32 2.92 9.41 -20.80
C LYS A 32 2.99 8.83 -19.38
N GLY A 33 2.87 7.50 -19.25
CA GLY A 33 3.01 6.81 -17.96
C GLY A 33 4.39 7.00 -17.32
N ALA A 34 5.46 6.93 -18.12
CA ALA A 34 6.83 7.18 -17.65
C ALA A 34 7.03 8.64 -17.19
N ALA A 35 6.52 9.60 -17.95
CA ALA A 35 6.57 11.02 -17.58
C ALA A 35 5.80 11.29 -16.28
N GLY A 36 4.59 10.74 -16.14
CA GLY A 36 3.78 10.84 -14.91
C GLY A 36 4.51 10.29 -13.69
N LYS A 37 5.18 9.13 -13.83
CA LYS A 37 6.00 8.54 -12.75
C LYS A 37 7.20 9.41 -12.36
N ILE A 38 7.92 9.98 -13.34
CA ILE A 38 9.06 10.87 -13.07
C ILE A 38 8.58 12.15 -12.36
N LEU A 39 7.46 12.71 -12.78
CA LEU A 39 6.86 13.89 -12.14
C LEU A 39 6.42 13.56 -10.72
N ALA A 40 5.71 12.46 -10.51
CA ALA A 40 5.29 12.00 -9.18
C ALA A 40 6.50 11.82 -8.23
N GLN A 41 7.59 11.22 -8.72
CA GLN A 41 8.81 11.05 -7.94
C GLN A 41 9.47 12.38 -7.57
N GLN A 42 9.49 13.36 -8.49
CA GLN A 42 9.98 14.70 -8.18
C GLN A 42 9.11 15.43 -7.16
N LEU A 43 7.77 15.30 -7.27
CA LEU A 43 6.85 15.86 -6.30
C LEU A 43 7.04 15.22 -4.92
N ASN A 44 7.26 13.91 -4.84
CA ASN A 44 7.57 13.22 -3.59
C ASN A 44 8.85 13.75 -2.94
N ASN A 45 9.92 13.95 -3.73
CA ASN A 45 11.19 14.47 -3.24
C ASN A 45 11.10 15.92 -2.73
N LEU A 46 10.25 16.74 -3.36
CA LEU A 46 10.00 18.12 -2.93
C LEU A 46 9.09 18.17 -1.70
N ALA A 47 8.05 17.34 -1.67
CA ALA A 47 7.08 17.31 -0.58
C ALA A 47 7.69 16.80 0.73
N GLY A 48 8.58 15.80 0.66
CA GLY A 48 9.28 15.26 1.84
C GLY A 48 10.15 16.28 2.59
N ASN A 49 10.58 17.36 1.92
CA ASN A 49 11.38 18.43 2.54
C ASN A 49 10.53 19.64 2.99
N LEU A 50 9.33 19.82 2.44
CA LEU A 50 8.53 21.03 2.66
C LEU A 50 7.58 20.91 3.87
N VAL A 51 7.11 19.70 4.19
CA VAL A 51 6.13 19.49 5.27
C VAL A 51 6.73 18.62 6.38
N LYS A 52 7.26 19.25 7.43
CA LYS A 52 7.81 18.51 8.58
C LYS A 52 6.74 17.70 9.29
N GLY A 53 6.94 16.38 9.37
CA GLY A 53 6.10 15.46 10.16
C GLY A 53 4.82 14.99 9.47
N VAL A 54 4.72 15.16 8.14
CA VAL A 54 3.68 14.58 7.30
C VAL A 54 4.33 14.09 6.02
N ASP A 55 4.06 12.85 5.65
CA ASP A 55 4.51 12.25 4.39
C ASP A 55 3.44 12.47 3.33
N ILE A 56 3.83 12.97 2.16
CA ILE A 56 2.95 13.14 1.01
C ILE A 56 3.50 12.28 -0.12
N ASN A 57 2.62 11.48 -0.74
CA ASN A 57 2.96 10.59 -1.83
C ASN A 57 2.04 10.82 -3.03
N PHE A 58 2.63 10.94 -4.20
CA PHE A 58 1.96 10.98 -5.49
C PHE A 58 2.28 9.69 -6.25
N ASP A 59 1.27 9.10 -6.87
CA ASP A 59 1.38 7.88 -7.67
C ASP A 59 0.52 7.99 -8.94
N PHE A 60 1.02 7.48 -10.06
CA PHE A 60 0.33 7.50 -11.34
C PHE A 60 -0.03 6.06 -11.73
N GLU A 61 -1.32 5.76 -11.76
CA GLU A 61 -1.84 4.44 -12.12
C GLU A 61 -2.47 4.50 -13.50
N GLN A 62 -2.01 3.65 -14.41
CA GLN A 62 -2.60 3.46 -15.73
C GLN A 62 -3.22 2.06 -15.81
N ARG A 63 -4.46 1.99 -16.24
CA ARG A 63 -5.24 0.76 -16.33
C ARG A 63 -5.89 0.66 -17.70
N GLU A 64 -5.88 -0.53 -18.26
CA GLU A 64 -6.60 -0.84 -19.49
C GLU A 64 -7.89 -1.59 -19.10
N ASP A 65 -9.04 -1.02 -19.43
CA ASP A 65 -10.35 -1.63 -19.23
C ASP A 65 -10.85 -2.22 -20.56
N TYR A 66 -11.40 -3.44 -20.50
CA TYR A 66 -11.96 -4.17 -21.65
C TYR A 66 -13.44 -4.54 -21.43
N THR A 67 -14.04 -4.10 -20.32
CA THR A 67 -15.40 -4.48 -19.91
C THR A 67 -16.51 -3.95 -20.82
N SER A 68 -16.24 -2.89 -21.60
CA SER A 68 -17.16 -2.32 -22.58
C SER A 68 -17.14 -3.01 -23.95
N GLY A 69 -16.28 -4.01 -24.16
CA GLY A 69 -16.07 -4.67 -25.46
C GLY A 69 -15.10 -3.93 -26.39
N ALA A 70 -14.59 -2.77 -25.96
CA ALA A 70 -13.46 -2.06 -26.58
C ALA A 70 -12.40 -1.76 -25.52
N LYS A 71 -11.15 -1.53 -25.94
CA LYS A 71 -10.08 -1.09 -25.05
C LYS A 71 -10.34 0.37 -24.64
N GLU A 72 -10.46 0.61 -23.34
CA GLU A 72 -10.55 1.93 -22.74
C GLU A 72 -9.34 2.15 -21.82
N ASP A 73 -8.52 3.14 -22.14
CA ASP A 73 -7.39 3.53 -21.31
C ASP A 73 -7.89 4.47 -20.21
N GLN A 74 -7.67 4.10 -18.95
CA GLN A 74 -7.96 4.93 -17.80
C GLN A 74 -6.65 5.26 -17.07
N THR A 75 -6.41 6.55 -16.85
CA THR A 75 -5.26 7.03 -16.11
C THR A 75 -5.73 7.78 -14.87
N ASN A 76 -5.24 7.40 -13.70
CA ASN A 76 -5.58 7.99 -12.40
C ASN A 76 -4.31 8.54 -11.72
N LEU A 77 -4.39 9.77 -11.22
CA LEU A 77 -3.41 10.34 -10.31
C LEU A 77 -3.88 10.10 -8.87
N ASN A 78 -3.10 9.33 -8.13
CA ASN A 78 -3.30 9.05 -6.72
C ASN A 78 -2.46 10.02 -5.88
N VAL A 79 -3.09 10.63 -4.87
CA VAL A 79 -2.43 11.50 -3.89
C VAL A 79 -2.71 10.96 -2.50
N GLY A 80 -1.67 10.66 -1.73
CA GLY A 80 -1.75 10.17 -0.37
C GLY A 80 -1.03 11.10 0.59
N VAL A 81 -1.62 11.33 1.75
CA VAL A 81 -1.01 12.06 2.86
C VAL A 81 -1.06 11.16 4.08
N SER A 82 0.08 10.91 4.70
CA SER A 82 0.17 10.12 5.93
C SER A 82 0.89 10.83 7.05
N LYS A 83 0.48 10.54 8.28
CA LYS A 83 1.11 11.06 9.48
C LYS A 83 1.31 9.93 10.49
N SER A 84 2.54 9.79 10.97
CA SER A 84 2.85 8.92 12.09
C SER A 84 2.65 9.67 13.41
N LEU A 85 2.06 8.99 14.38
CA LEU A 85 1.72 9.50 15.71
C LEU A 85 2.16 8.49 16.76
N PHE A 86 2.35 8.96 18.00
CA PHE A 86 2.66 8.14 19.16
C PHE A 86 3.91 7.25 19.00
N ASN A 87 5.03 7.83 18.52
CA ASN A 87 6.26 7.11 18.18
C ASN A 87 6.01 6.01 17.14
N ASP A 88 5.41 6.39 16.02
CA ASP A 88 5.10 5.50 14.89
C ASP A 88 4.19 4.32 15.23
N ARG A 89 3.40 4.44 16.30
CA ARG A 89 2.42 3.42 16.70
C ARG A 89 1.10 3.58 15.98
N THR A 90 0.70 4.80 15.66
CA THR A 90 -0.50 5.04 14.84
C THR A 90 -0.08 5.74 13.56
N VAL A 91 -0.46 5.17 12.42
CA VAL A 91 -0.29 5.81 11.11
C VAL A 91 -1.68 6.12 10.57
N VAL A 92 -1.94 7.41 10.33
CA VAL A 92 -3.18 7.87 9.69
C VAL A 92 -2.84 8.26 8.27
N THR A 93 -3.53 7.67 7.30
CA THR A 93 -3.35 7.92 5.88
C THR A 93 -4.67 8.36 5.28
N VAL A 94 -4.65 9.49 4.57
CA VAL A 94 -5.77 9.99 3.77
C VAL A 94 -5.31 10.02 2.31
N GLY A 95 -6.05 9.35 1.43
CA GLY A 95 -5.76 9.26 0.01
C GLY A 95 -6.89 9.81 -0.84
N SER A 96 -6.57 10.28 -2.04
CA SER A 96 -7.51 10.66 -3.09
C SER A 96 -7.04 10.09 -4.42
N SER A 97 -7.97 9.70 -5.28
CA SER A 97 -7.68 9.30 -6.66
C SER A 97 -8.44 10.22 -7.61
N VAL A 98 -7.73 10.82 -8.57
CA VAL A 98 -8.30 11.74 -9.55
C VAL A 98 -8.09 11.15 -10.95
N PRO A 99 -9.15 10.86 -11.72
CA PRO A 99 -9.00 10.46 -13.11
C PRO A 99 -8.44 11.62 -13.93
N VAL A 100 -7.34 11.40 -14.63
CA VAL A 100 -6.69 12.38 -15.52
C VAL A 100 -6.94 12.08 -17.00
N GLU A 101 -7.31 10.83 -17.33
CA GLU A 101 -7.66 10.38 -18.68
C GLU A 101 -8.73 9.27 -18.57
N GLY A 102 -9.77 9.32 -19.43
CA GLY A 102 -10.91 8.38 -19.45
C GLY A 102 -12.28 9.08 -19.52
N SER A 103 -13.32 8.34 -19.93
CA SER A 103 -14.64 8.87 -20.36
C SER A 103 -15.53 9.50 -19.28
N ASN A 104 -15.11 9.51 -18.00
CA ASN A 104 -15.93 9.97 -16.89
C ASN A 104 -15.23 11.07 -16.09
N GLN A 105 -15.23 12.27 -16.68
CA GLN A 105 -14.72 13.50 -16.09
C GLN A 105 -15.76 14.19 -15.19
N ASN A 106 -16.54 13.42 -14.43
CA ASN A 106 -17.44 13.95 -13.42
C ASN A 106 -16.67 14.12 -12.10
N THR A 107 -16.09 15.31 -11.95
CA THR A 107 -15.18 15.73 -10.88
C THR A 107 -15.85 16.03 -9.53
N SER A 108 -17.03 15.48 -9.24
CA SER A 108 -17.86 15.95 -8.12
C SER A 108 -17.54 15.33 -6.76
N GLY A 109 -16.70 14.30 -6.68
CA GLY A 109 -16.31 13.70 -5.41
C GLY A 109 -14.81 13.57 -5.34
N LEU A 110 -14.16 14.37 -4.49
CA LEU A 110 -12.85 13.99 -3.95
C LEU A 110 -13.03 12.63 -3.26
N THR A 111 -12.63 11.55 -3.93
CA THR A 111 -12.74 10.17 -3.45
C THR A 111 -11.77 9.97 -2.29
N GLY A 112 -12.21 10.39 -1.09
CA GLY A 112 -11.40 10.39 0.12
C GLY A 112 -11.31 9.00 0.75
N ASN A 113 -10.20 8.32 0.50
CA ASN A 113 -9.85 7.08 1.17
C ASN A 113 -9.19 7.39 2.51
N VAL A 114 -9.58 6.71 3.59
CA VAL A 114 -8.98 6.89 4.91
C VAL A 114 -8.56 5.54 5.46
N THR A 115 -7.31 5.45 5.93
CA THR A 115 -6.75 4.28 6.60
C THR A 115 -6.11 4.69 7.91
N ILE A 116 -6.37 3.93 8.96
CA ILE A 116 -5.76 4.07 10.26
C ILE A 116 -5.13 2.72 10.61
N GLU A 117 -3.81 2.69 10.78
CA GLU A 117 -3.09 1.52 11.26
C GLU A 117 -2.55 1.77 12.68
N TYR A 118 -2.74 0.80 13.57
CA TYR A 118 -2.25 0.82 14.93
C TYR A 118 -1.40 -0.40 15.27
N LYS A 119 -0.17 -0.16 15.73
CA LYS A 119 0.73 -1.19 16.27
C LYS A 119 0.38 -1.47 17.73
N ILE A 120 -0.29 -2.59 17.94
CA ILE A 120 -0.68 -3.06 19.28
C ILE A 120 0.58 -3.35 20.10
N THR A 121 1.55 -4.06 19.53
CA THR A 121 2.86 -4.27 20.14
C THR A 121 3.90 -3.31 19.57
N ARG A 122 4.90 -2.94 20.40
CA ARG A 122 5.97 -2.00 20.00
C ARG A 122 6.83 -2.53 18.85
N ASP A 123 6.96 -3.84 18.76
CA ASP A 123 7.66 -4.55 17.67
C ASP A 123 6.83 -4.71 16.39
N GLY A 124 5.56 -4.28 16.38
CA GLY A 124 4.69 -4.37 15.21
C GLY A 124 4.22 -5.78 14.84
N ARG A 125 4.47 -6.80 15.68
CA ARG A 125 3.97 -8.16 15.46
C ARG A 125 2.45 -8.23 15.41
N TYR A 126 1.78 -7.38 16.17
CA TYR A 126 0.31 -7.28 16.18
C TYR A 126 -0.12 -5.90 15.68
N ARG A 127 -0.87 -5.86 14.60
CA ARG A 127 -1.37 -4.62 14.00
C ARG A 127 -2.87 -4.70 13.76
N LEU A 128 -3.55 -3.58 14.03
CA LEU A 128 -4.95 -3.36 13.68
C LEU A 128 -5.01 -2.32 12.57
N LYS A 129 -5.73 -2.62 11.50
CA LYS A 129 -5.96 -1.71 10.37
C LYS A 129 -7.45 -1.45 10.25
N ILE A 130 -7.84 -0.19 10.18
CA ILE A 130 -9.21 0.23 9.89
C ILE A 130 -9.14 1.04 8.61
N PHE A 131 -10.02 0.78 7.67
CA PHE A 131 -10.03 1.50 6.41
C PHE A 131 -11.46 1.79 5.95
N ARG A 132 -11.59 2.93 5.27
CA ARG A 132 -12.75 3.30 4.47
C ARG A 132 -12.22 3.66 3.09
N ARG A 133 -12.68 2.95 2.07
CA ARG A 133 -12.44 3.30 0.67
C ARG A 133 -13.74 3.65 -0.01
N ASN A 134 -13.65 4.53 -0.99
CA ASN A 134 -14.76 4.86 -1.86
C ASN A 134 -14.37 4.44 -3.28
N ASP A 135 -15.13 3.51 -3.85
CA ASP A 135 -14.97 3.07 -5.23
C ASP A 135 -16.15 3.60 -6.06
N ASN A 136 -15.85 4.44 -7.05
CA ASN A 136 -16.87 4.92 -8.00
C ASN A 136 -17.03 3.88 -9.12
N GLN A 137 -18.05 3.02 -9.02
CA GLN A 137 -18.46 2.21 -10.16
C GLN A 137 -19.40 3.05 -11.03
N THR A 138 -18.86 3.54 -12.14
CA THR A 138 -19.65 4.33 -13.08
C THR A 138 -20.46 3.36 -13.92
N ILE A 139 -21.79 3.40 -13.82
CA ILE A 139 -22.77 3.28 -14.92
C ILE A 139 -24.21 3.34 -14.36
N VAL A 140 -24.49 2.99 -13.09
CA VAL A 140 -25.88 3.12 -12.55
C VAL A 140 -25.98 3.48 -11.05
N ASP A 141 -25.07 3.07 -10.17
CA ASP A 141 -25.35 3.10 -8.71
C ASP A 141 -24.25 3.77 -7.88
N GLY A 142 -24.37 5.09 -7.69
CA GLY A 142 -23.91 5.82 -6.50
C GLY A 142 -22.45 5.66 -6.02
N GLU A 143 -22.15 6.29 -4.88
CA GLU A 143 -20.86 6.15 -4.20
C GLU A 143 -20.83 4.80 -3.45
N VAL A 144 -19.96 3.85 -3.85
CA VAL A 144 -19.80 2.59 -3.11
C VAL A 144 -18.73 2.78 -2.05
N ILE A 145 -19.18 2.97 -0.81
CA ILE A 145 -18.30 3.09 0.36
C ILE A 145 -18.09 1.70 0.97
N GLU A 146 -16.85 1.22 0.96
CA GLU A 146 -16.45 0.00 1.67
C GLU A 146 -15.65 0.37 2.91
N THR A 147 -16.14 -0.08 4.08
CA THR A 147 -15.44 0.09 5.35
C THR A 147 -15.09 -1.28 5.91
N GLY A 148 -13.86 -1.43 6.39
CA GLY A 148 -13.36 -2.70 6.90
C GLY A 148 -12.38 -2.54 8.06
N VAL A 149 -12.23 -3.64 8.79
CA VAL A 149 -11.21 -3.82 9.83
C VAL A 149 -10.39 -5.05 9.47
N GLY A 150 -9.07 -4.92 9.54
CA GLY A 150 -8.11 -5.99 9.36
C GLY A 150 -7.21 -6.12 10.58
N PHE A 151 -6.76 -7.33 10.86
CA PHE A 151 -5.78 -7.61 11.89
C PHE A 151 -4.62 -8.39 11.29
N THR A 152 -3.39 -7.96 11.57
CA THR A 152 -2.17 -8.54 11.01
C THR A 152 -1.30 -9.06 12.14
N LEU A 153 -0.96 -10.35 12.07
CA LEU A 153 0.01 -11.01 12.94
C LEU A 153 1.26 -11.39 12.13
N VAL A 154 2.42 -10.87 12.53
CA VAL A 154 3.72 -11.24 11.95
C VAL A 154 4.47 -12.11 12.95
N MET A 155 4.89 -13.30 12.52
CA MET A 155 5.65 -14.25 13.35
C MET A 155 6.83 -14.80 12.57
N ASP A 156 8.02 -14.73 13.18
CA ASP A 156 9.22 -15.40 12.69
C ASP A 156 9.23 -16.85 13.19
N TYR A 157 9.41 -17.81 12.28
CA TYR A 157 9.48 -19.23 12.61
C TYR A 157 10.58 -19.93 11.81
N ASN A 158 11.26 -20.88 12.45
CA ASN A 158 12.27 -21.72 11.79
C ASN A 158 11.68 -23.02 11.23
N GLN A 159 10.58 -23.49 11.83
CA GLN A 159 9.86 -24.69 11.39
C GLN A 159 8.36 -24.45 11.56
N PHE A 160 7.54 -24.77 10.55
CA PHE A 160 6.08 -24.59 10.58
C PHE A 160 5.42 -25.28 11.80
N LYS A 161 5.97 -26.40 12.27
CA LYS A 161 5.50 -27.13 13.46
C LYS A 161 5.60 -26.32 14.76
N GLU A 162 6.51 -25.34 14.82
CA GLU A 162 6.68 -24.48 16.01
C GLU A 162 5.56 -23.47 16.18
N ILE A 163 4.86 -23.07 15.11
CA ILE A 163 3.77 -22.06 15.16
C ILE A 163 2.64 -22.54 16.08
N LEU A 164 2.25 -23.82 15.98
CA LEU A 164 1.22 -24.44 16.83
C LEU A 164 1.73 -24.87 18.21
N GLN A 165 3.03 -25.19 18.35
CA GLN A 165 3.60 -25.72 19.59
C GLN A 165 4.11 -24.66 20.57
N ARG A 166 4.50 -23.46 20.11
CA ARG A 166 5.00 -22.39 21.01
C ARG A 166 3.91 -21.80 21.90
N SER A 167 2.66 -21.75 21.45
CA SER A 167 1.52 -21.25 22.27
C SER A 167 1.33 -22.01 23.60
N ARG A 168 1.79 -23.26 23.68
CA ARG A 168 1.74 -24.07 24.91
C ARG A 168 2.95 -23.90 25.83
N ARG A 169 4.10 -23.44 25.31
CA ARG A 169 5.37 -23.42 26.06
C ARG A 169 5.60 -22.09 26.79
N ASP A 170 5.12 -20.97 26.26
CA ASP A 170 5.25 -19.66 26.93
C ASP A 170 4.32 -19.51 28.14
N ARG A 171 3.18 -20.21 28.19
CA ARG A 171 2.31 -20.23 29.39
C ARG A 171 2.93 -20.93 30.61
N SER A 172 3.95 -21.77 30.42
CA SER A 172 4.58 -22.52 31.52
C SER A 172 5.77 -21.82 32.15
N ARG A 173 6.35 -20.79 31.50
CA ARG A 173 7.52 -20.07 32.05
C ARG A 173 7.14 -18.89 32.94
N ASP A 174 6.01 -18.24 32.70
CA ASP A 174 5.53 -17.13 33.54
C ASP A 174 4.98 -17.57 34.92
N GLY A 175 4.67 -18.87 35.10
CA GLY A 175 4.16 -19.41 36.35
C GLY A 175 5.22 -19.85 37.37
N GLN A 176 6.49 -20.05 36.96
CA GLN A 176 7.53 -20.63 37.83
C GLN A 176 8.48 -19.59 38.46
N GLY A 177 8.51 -18.35 37.99
CA GLY A 177 9.38 -17.29 38.54
C GLY A 177 8.95 -16.67 39.87
N ARG A 178 7.76 -17.03 40.41
CA ARG A 178 7.18 -16.37 41.60
C ARG A 178 7.25 -17.17 42.90
N LYS A 179 7.81 -18.38 42.94
CA LYS A 179 7.79 -19.23 44.16
C LYS A 179 9.09 -19.35 44.97
N ASN A 180 10.24 -18.84 44.52
CA ASN A 180 11.53 -19.07 45.21
C ASN A 180 12.11 -17.87 45.99
N GLY A 181 11.27 -16.93 46.46
CA GLY A 181 11.74 -15.71 47.13
C GLY A 181 11.59 -15.64 48.66
N ASN A 182 10.91 -16.59 49.30
CA ASN A 182 10.48 -16.43 50.70
C ASN A 182 10.79 -17.66 51.56
N GLU A 183 12.07 -18.01 51.72
CA GLU A 183 12.48 -18.98 52.75
C GLU A 183 13.99 -18.91 52.97
N SER A 184 14.47 -17.86 53.66
CA SER A 184 15.76 -17.83 54.36
C SER A 184 15.95 -16.49 55.07
N LYS A 185 15.32 -16.33 56.24
CA LYS A 185 15.80 -15.48 57.34
C LYS A 185 14.90 -15.66 58.56
N LYS A 186 15.27 -16.60 59.44
CA LYS A 186 15.00 -16.55 60.88
C LYS A 186 16.17 -17.23 61.58
#